data_AF-A0A377K2U7-F1
#
_entry.id   AF-A0A377K2U7-F1
#
_cell.length_a   1.000
_cell.length_b   1.000
_cell.length_c   1.000
_cell.angle_alpha   90.00
_cell.angle_beta   90.00
_cell.angle_gamma   90.00
#
_symmetry.space_group_name_H-M   'P 1'
#
loop_
_entity.id
_entity.type
_entity.pdbx_description
1 polymer ?
#
loop_
_entity_poly.entity_id
_entity_poly.type
_entity_poly.pdbx_seq_one_letter_code
_entity_poly.pdbx_strand_id
1 'polypeptide(L)'
;MDINNKARIHWACRRGMRELDISIMPFFEHEYDSLSDDEKRIFIRLLECDDPDLFNWLMNHGKPADAELEMMVRLIQTRNRETWSCGNLICASPGAHSGFPC
;
A
#
# COMPACT_ATOMS: atom_id res chain seq x y z
N MET A 1 7.69 -12.98 -8.70
CA MET A 1 7.97 -13.88 -7.54
C MET A 1 6.92 -15.00 -7.41
N ASP A 2 7.17 -16.04 -6.60
CA ASP A 2 6.16 -17.05 -6.22
C ASP A 2 5.30 -16.59 -5.03
N ILE A 3 3.98 -16.83 -5.08
CA ILE A 3 3.00 -16.38 -4.07
C ILE A 3 3.05 -17.14 -2.73
N ASN A 4 3.64 -18.34 -2.70
CA ASN A 4 3.77 -19.13 -1.48
C ASN A 4 5.08 -18.79 -0.73
N ASN A 5 6.04 -18.15 -1.39
CA ASN A 5 7.31 -17.77 -0.77
C ASN A 5 7.21 -16.47 0.03
N LYS A 6 6.53 -16.54 1.18
CA LYS A 6 6.32 -15.41 2.10
C LYS A 6 7.62 -14.73 2.53
N ALA A 7 8.70 -15.49 2.77
CA ALA A 7 9.98 -14.93 3.19
C ALA A 7 10.60 -14.00 2.13
N ARG A 8 10.50 -14.39 0.85
CA ARG A 8 11.02 -13.59 -0.26
C ARG A 8 10.17 -12.35 -0.54
N ILE A 9 8.85 -12.46 -0.37
CA ILE A 9 7.92 -11.32 -0.51
C ILE A 9 8.13 -10.33 0.64
N HIS A 10 8.22 -10.84 1.88
CA HIS A 10 8.56 -10.04 3.04
C HIS A 10 9.86 -9.26 2.85
N TRP A 11 10.89 -9.88 2.26
CA TRP A 11 12.13 -9.17 1.94
C TRP A 11 11.93 -8.09 0.86
N ALA A 12 11.08 -8.33 -0.14
CA ALA A 12 10.75 -7.34 -1.18
C ALA A 12 9.88 -6.16 -0.66
N CYS A 13 9.23 -6.32 0.50
CA CYS A 13 8.56 -5.22 1.20
C CYS A 13 9.55 -4.26 1.88
N ARG A 14 10.79 -4.70 2.15
CA ARG A 14 11.84 -3.86 2.75
C ARG A 14 12.39 -2.90 1.71
N ARG A 15 11.88 -1.67 1.73
CA ARG A 15 12.12 -0.64 0.71
C ARG A 15 13.15 0.39 1.18
N GLY A 16 13.64 1.22 0.25
CA GLY A 16 14.56 2.31 0.58
C GLY A 16 13.91 3.45 1.37
N MET A 17 12.57 3.54 1.37
CA MET A 17 11.80 4.56 2.07
C MET A 17 11.06 3.97 3.28
N ARG A 18 11.22 4.62 4.44
CA ARG A 18 10.67 4.17 5.72
C ARG A 18 9.15 4.18 5.72
N GLU A 19 8.54 5.15 5.07
CA GLU A 19 7.08 5.32 4.96
C GLU A 19 6.43 4.15 4.24
N LEU A 20 7.07 3.67 3.16
CA LEU A 20 6.61 2.49 2.42
C LEU A 20 6.72 1.23 3.28
N ASP A 21 7.83 1.07 4.01
CA ASP A 21 8.03 -0.07 4.91
C ASP A 21 6.96 -0.09 6.01
N ILE A 22 6.72 1.05 6.66
CA ILE A 22 5.67 1.19 7.68
C ILE A 22 4.27 0.94 7.10
N SER A 23 4.03 1.29 5.84
CA SER A 23 2.73 1.13 5.17
C SER A 23 2.47 -0.30 4.67
N ILE A 24 3.46 -0.93 4.05
CA ILE A 24 3.32 -2.20 3.33
C ILE A 24 3.61 -3.40 4.24
N MET A 25 4.52 -3.27 5.20
CA MET A 25 4.92 -4.36 6.09
C MET A 25 3.78 -4.87 6.99
N PRO A 26 3.06 -4.02 7.76
CA PRO A 26 1.93 -4.49 8.57
C PRO A 26 0.77 -4.98 7.70
N PHE A 27 0.54 -4.36 6.53
CA PHE A 27 -0.43 -4.86 5.57
C PHE A 27 -0.08 -6.29 5.12
N PHE A 28 1.17 -6.55 4.75
CA PHE A 28 1.62 -7.88 4.37
C PHE A 28 1.47 -8.89 5.52
N GLU A 29 1.84 -8.55 6.75
CA GLU A 29 1.77 -9.49 7.86
C GLU A 29 0.33 -9.86 8.24
N HIS A 30 -0.62 -8.94 8.13
CA HIS A 30 -2.01 -9.15 8.54
C HIS A 30 -2.94 -9.59 7.40
N GLU A 31 -2.80 -9.00 6.21
CA GLU A 31 -3.75 -9.21 5.11
C GLU A 31 -3.29 -10.28 4.13
N TYR A 32 -1.98 -10.50 3.96
CA TYR A 32 -1.47 -11.40 2.92
C TYR A 32 -1.98 -12.84 3.04
N ASP A 33 -2.27 -13.32 4.26
CA ASP A 33 -2.85 -14.64 4.48
C ASP A 33 -4.32 -14.72 4.02
N SER A 34 -5.05 -13.61 4.13
CA SER A 34 -6.45 -13.47 3.72
C SER A 34 -6.62 -13.22 2.22
N LEU A 35 -5.56 -12.81 1.52
CA LEU A 35 -5.59 -12.56 0.08
C LEU A 35 -5.70 -13.87 -0.74
N SER A 36 -6.49 -13.80 -1.80
CA SER A 36 -6.62 -14.84 -2.82
C SER A 36 -5.34 -14.94 -3.66
N ASP A 37 -5.16 -16.05 -4.38
CA ASP A 37 -3.97 -16.25 -5.21
C ASP A 37 -3.79 -15.17 -6.30
N ASP A 38 -4.89 -14.67 -6.86
CA ASP A 38 -4.86 -13.57 -7.84
C ASP A 38 -4.46 -12.24 -7.21
N GLU A 39 -4.97 -11.93 -6.02
CA GLU A 39 -4.59 -10.74 -5.27
C GLU A 39 -3.11 -10.79 -4.86
N LYS A 40 -2.61 -11.96 -4.45
CA LYS A 40 -1.18 -12.17 -4.18
C LYS A 40 -0.32 -11.93 -5.42
N ARG A 41 -0.78 -12.33 -6.61
CA ARG A 41 -0.08 -12.03 -7.88
C ARG A 41 -0.04 -10.54 -8.16
N ILE A 42 -1.16 -9.84 -7.97
CA ILE A 42 -1.25 -8.38 -8.16
C ILE A 42 -0.32 -7.67 -7.16
N PHE A 43 -0.28 -8.11 -5.91
CA PHE A 43 0.61 -7.57 -4.89
C PHE A 43 2.09 -7.76 -5.25
N ILE A 44 2.47 -8.94 -5.77
CA ILE A 44 3.82 -9.17 -6.27
C ILE A 44 4.16 -8.25 -7.44
N ARG A 45 3.23 -8.05 -8.40
CA ARG A 45 3.41 -7.09 -9.50
C ARG A 45 3.57 -5.66 -8.98
N LEU A 46 2.83 -5.29 -7.95
CA LEU A 46 2.97 -3.99 -7.28
C LEU A 46 4.37 -3.83 -6.68
N LEU A 47 4.92 -4.88 -6.05
CA LEU A 47 6.29 -4.88 -5.55
C LEU A 47 7.36 -4.91 -6.67
N GLU A 48 7.00 -5.13 -7.92
CA GLU A 48 7.95 -4.99 -9.04
C GLU A 48 8.03 -3.53 -9.54
N CYS A 49 7.14 -2.65 -9.06
CA CYS A 49 7.16 -1.21 -9.38
C CYS A 49 8.20 -0.45 -8.54
N ASP A 50 8.56 0.73 -9.05
CA ASP A 50 9.52 1.64 -8.42
C ASP A 50 8.96 2.30 -7.14
N ASP A 51 9.82 2.41 -6.12
CA ASP A 51 9.52 3.06 -4.83
C ASP A 51 8.85 4.44 -4.94
N PRO A 52 9.34 5.39 -5.78
CA PRO A 52 8.71 6.70 -5.92
C PRO A 52 7.28 6.62 -6.46
N ASP A 53 6.98 5.71 -7.38
CA ASP A 53 5.63 5.55 -7.92
C ASP A 53 4.69 4.93 -6.88
N LEU A 54 5.16 3.93 -6.15
CA LEU A 54 4.40 3.34 -5.04
C LEU A 54 4.04 4.39 -3.98
N PHE A 55 4.99 5.24 -3.63
CA PHE A 55 4.76 6.33 -2.68
C PHE A 55 3.74 7.33 -3.21
N ASN A 56 3.88 7.74 -4.47
CA ASN A 56 2.94 8.63 -5.14
C ASN A 56 1.51 8.06 -5.12
N TRP A 57 1.34 6.79 -5.49
CA TRP A 57 0.01 6.15 -5.50
C TRP A 57 -0.57 6.00 -4.09
N LEU A 58 0.24 5.61 -3.10
CA LEU A 58 -0.20 5.51 -1.70
C LEU A 58 -0.63 6.86 -1.12
N MET A 59 0.02 7.96 -1.54
CA MET A 59 -0.35 9.32 -1.15
C MET A 59 -1.54 9.90 -1.95
N ASN A 60 -2.18 9.12 -2.84
CA ASN A 60 -3.19 9.59 -3.80
C ASN A 60 -2.67 10.65 -4.80
N HIS A 61 -1.35 10.72 -4.97
CA HIS A 61 -0.69 11.58 -5.93
C HIS A 61 -0.49 10.79 -7.23
N GLY A 62 -1.54 10.76 -8.05
CA GLY A 62 -1.56 9.96 -9.28
C GLY A 62 -2.19 8.58 -9.08
N LYS A 63 -2.22 7.78 -10.14
CA LYS A 63 -2.80 6.43 -10.14
C LYS A 63 -2.02 5.51 -11.08
N PRO A 64 -1.93 4.21 -10.79
CA PRO A 64 -1.38 3.26 -11.73
C PRO A 64 -2.28 3.19 -12.97
N ALA A 65 -1.68 2.90 -14.13
CA ALA A 65 -2.43 2.72 -15.37
C ALA A 65 -3.25 1.42 -15.39
N ASP A 66 -2.84 0.45 -14.58
CA ASP A 66 -3.47 -0.85 -14.44
C ASP A 66 -4.55 -0.82 -13.35
N ALA A 67 -5.77 -1.23 -13.71
CA ALA A 67 -6.90 -1.27 -12.79
C ALA A 67 -6.69 -2.26 -11.63
N GLU A 68 -5.98 -3.36 -11.87
CA GLU A 68 -5.67 -4.35 -10.84
C GLU A 68 -4.74 -3.75 -9.78
N LEU A 69 -3.70 -3.01 -10.23
CA LEU A 69 -2.80 -2.31 -9.33
C LEU A 69 -3.53 -1.20 -8.56
N GLU A 70 -4.44 -0.47 -9.22
CA GLU A 70 -5.24 0.56 -8.54
C GLU A 70 -6.08 -0.04 -7.41
N MET A 71 -6.74 -1.18 -7.68
CA MET A 71 -7.51 -1.89 -6.65
C MET A 71 -6.63 -2.30 -5.47
N MET A 72 -5.42 -2.84 -5.73
CA MET A 72 -4.50 -3.25 -4.67
C MET A 72 -4.01 -2.06 -3.84
N VAL A 73 -3.65 -0.94 -4.48
CA VAL A 73 -3.24 0.29 -3.76
C VAL A 73 -4.36 0.79 -2.86
N ARG A 74 -5.60 0.83 -3.37
CA ARG A 74 -6.78 1.24 -2.59
C ARG A 74 -7.04 0.31 -1.41
N LEU A 75 -6.84 -1.00 -1.60
CA LEU A 75 -6.98 -1.98 -0.53
C LEU A 75 -5.96 -1.70 0.59
N ILE A 76 -4.69 -1.51 0.23
CA ILE A 76 -3.62 -1.15 1.19
C ILE A 76 -3.99 0.12 1.94
N GLN A 77 -4.37 1.20 1.25
CA GLN A 77 -4.79 2.46 1.88
C GLN A 77 -5.97 2.29 2.84
N THR A 78 -6.92 1.43 2.51
CA THR A 78 -8.12 1.18 3.32
C THR A 78 -7.74 0.46 4.62
N ARG A 79 -6.96 -0.62 4.52
CA ARG A 79 -6.49 -1.39 5.68
C ARG A 79 -5.58 -0.59 6.59
N ASN A 80 -4.70 0.18 5.99
CA ASN A 80 -3.82 1.11 6.68
C ASN A 80 -4.60 2.12 7.53
N ARG A 81 -5.71 2.66 7.01
CA ARG A 81 -6.60 3.54 7.77
C ARG A 81 -7.22 2.82 8.98
N GLU A 82 -7.60 1.56 8.83
CA GLU A 82 -8.14 0.73 9.92
C GLU A 82 -7.08 0.44 10.98
N THR A 83 -5.85 0.11 10.57
CA THR A 83 -4.72 -0.19 11.46
C THR A 83 -4.25 1.03 12.25
N TRP A 84 -4.22 2.22 11.64
CA TRP A 84 -3.80 3.48 12.29
C TRP A 84 -4.92 4.27 12.96
N SER A 85 -6.17 3.81 12.89
CA SER A 85 -7.31 4.48 13.55
C SER A 85 -7.20 4.50 15.08
N CYS A 86 -6.34 3.68 15.68
CA CYS A 86 -6.03 3.67 17.12
C CYS A 86 -4.54 3.89 17.40
N GLY A 87 -3.96 4.96 16.86
CA GLY A 87 -2.67 5.46 17.34
C GLY A 87 -1.73 5.86 16.21
N ASN A 88 -1.30 7.13 16.26
CA ASN A 88 -0.30 7.75 15.39
C ASN A 88 -0.80 8.27 14.02
N LEU A 89 -1.44 9.44 14.10
CA LEU A 89 -1.17 10.65 13.31
C LEU A 89 -0.40 10.48 11.98
N ILE A 90 -1.09 10.11 10.91
CA ILE A 90 -0.75 10.57 9.56
C ILE A 90 -2.04 10.76 8.76
N CYS A 91 -2.56 11.99 8.85
CA CYS A 91 -3.33 12.69 7.83
C CYS A 91 -4.41 11.89 7.07
N ALA A 92 -5.57 11.72 7.70
CA ALA A 92 -6.81 11.68 6.94
C ALA A 92 -7.11 13.09 6.40
N SER A 93 -6.81 13.35 5.14
CA SER A 93 -7.47 14.41 4.37
C SER A 93 -8.24 13.79 3.21
N PRO A 94 -9.55 13.57 3.36
CA PRO A 94 -10.42 13.30 2.22
C PRO A 94 -10.80 14.66 1.61
N GLY A 95 -10.31 14.95 0.41
CA GLY A 95 -10.81 16.05 -0.40
C GLY A 95 -9.99 17.34 -0.33
N ALA A 96 -9.10 17.50 -1.30
CA ALA A 96 -8.71 18.82 -1.79
C ALA A 96 -9.88 19.40 -2.61
N HIS A 97 -10.91 19.88 -1.92
CA HIS A 97 -11.79 20.92 -2.44
C HIS A 97 -11.89 22.03 -1.38
N SER A 98 -11.17 23.12 -1.66
CA SER A 98 -11.42 24.50 -1.25
C SER A 98 -11.82 24.79 0.20
N GLY A 99 -10.91 25.44 0.95
CA GLY A 99 -11.30 26.30 2.06
C GLY A 99 -10.33 26.28 3.24
N PHE A 100 -9.23 27.02 3.15
CA PHE A 100 -8.59 27.59 4.33
C PHE A 100 -9.46 28.76 4.83
N PRO A 101 -9.74 28.83 6.13
CA PRO A 101 -9.20 29.98 6.85
C PRO A 101 -8.58 29.60 8.21
N CYS A 102 -7.46 30.30 8.46
CA CYS A 102 -6.81 30.70 9.71
C CYS A 102 -6.94 29.81 10.95
#